data_AF-A0A0M3HSY0-F1
#
_entry.id   AF-A0A0M3HSY0-F1
#
_cell.length_a   1.000
_cell.length_b   1.000
_cell.length_c   1.000
_cell.angle_alpha   90.00
_cell.angle_beta   90.00
_cell.angle_gamma   90.00
#
_symmetry.space_group_name_H-M   'P 1'
#
loop_
_entity.id
_entity.type
_entity.pdbx_description
1 polymer ?
#
loop_
_entity_poly.entity_id
_entity_poly.type
_entity_poly.pdbx_seq_one_letter_code
_entity_poly.pdbx_strand_id
1 'polypeptide(L)'
;MVKQCPECRLFCERIDGCNHMECPCGAEFCYVCGKPFFGDRSNHYVCSTDVTVRVDLFDVPKVAFNKLSLAMFEECVRLRQAREGHQLHILRKHLTRILHHDYDEVYRILQLYCAACESLELGVLGSHLFRRQMRHVEDNNTLMKATVVSSSISGLLLRLRFFVRDLLRKSQVTSTKRTALIELKLRMESCLREYLLEASKGAKIPVLTTV
;
A
#
# COMPACT_ATOMS: atom_id res chain seq x y z
N MET A 1 18.01 -19.32 -0.10
CA MET A 1 18.38 -19.16 1.35
C MET A 1 19.81 -18.67 1.38
N VAL A 2 20.21 -17.76 2.25
CA VAL A 2 21.55 -17.13 2.18
C VAL A 2 22.42 -17.48 3.39
N LYS A 3 23.74 -17.39 3.22
CA LYS A 3 24.75 -17.68 4.26
C LYS A 3 25.73 -16.53 4.40
N GLN A 4 26.21 -16.27 5.60
CA GLN A 4 27.19 -15.20 5.84
C GLN A 4 28.62 -15.72 5.68
N CYS A 5 29.45 -14.92 5.03
CA CYS A 5 30.90 -15.11 5.05
C CYS A 5 31.43 -14.94 6.49
N PRO A 6 32.28 -15.86 6.99
CA PRO A 6 32.84 -15.75 8.34
C PRO A 6 33.77 -14.55 8.52
N GLU A 7 34.37 -14.04 7.44
CA GLU A 7 35.31 -12.91 7.50
C GLU A 7 34.61 -11.56 7.34
N CYS A 8 33.96 -11.31 6.19
CA CYS A 8 33.37 -10.01 5.89
C CYS A 8 31.88 -9.88 6.23
N ARG A 9 31.23 -10.99 6.64
CA ARG A 9 29.78 -11.07 6.95
C ARG A 9 28.83 -10.77 5.79
N LEU A 10 29.33 -10.67 4.56
CA LEU A 10 28.51 -10.54 3.36
C LEU A 10 27.61 -11.79 3.20
N PHE A 11 26.35 -11.57 2.84
CA PHE A 11 25.43 -12.66 2.51
C PHE A 11 25.71 -13.19 1.10
N CYS A 12 25.96 -14.49 1.01
CA CYS A 12 26.20 -15.21 -0.22
C CYS A 12 25.08 -16.25 -0.43
N GLU A 13 24.62 -16.40 -1.67
CA GLU A 13 23.71 -17.45 -2.09
C GLU A 13 24.44 -18.44 -2.98
N ARG A 14 24.20 -19.74 -2.76
CA ARG A 14 24.76 -20.79 -3.60
C ARG A 14 23.89 -20.99 -4.84
N ILE A 15 24.52 -20.99 -6.01
CA ILE A 15 23.85 -21.23 -7.29
C ILE A 15 23.70 -22.74 -7.55
N ASP A 16 24.70 -23.58 -7.27
CA ASP A 16 24.59 -25.04 -7.43
C ASP A 16 25.64 -25.88 -6.64
N GLY A 17 25.30 -27.15 -6.38
CA GLY A 17 26.16 -28.35 -6.44
C GLY A 17 27.29 -28.59 -5.43
N CYS A 18 27.89 -27.58 -4.83
CA CYS A 18 29.06 -27.77 -3.94
C CYS A 18 28.93 -27.01 -2.62
N ASN A 19 29.54 -27.53 -1.55
CA ASN A 19 29.57 -26.83 -0.27
C ASN A 19 30.67 -25.76 -0.20
N HIS A 20 31.60 -25.74 -1.16
CA HIS A 20 32.64 -24.74 -1.24
C HIS A 20 32.09 -23.41 -1.79
N MET A 21 32.29 -22.32 -1.06
CA MET A 21 31.92 -20.96 -1.45
C MET A 21 33.15 -20.07 -1.41
N GLU A 22 33.32 -19.27 -2.45
CA GLU A 22 34.28 -18.18 -2.48
C GLU A 22 33.52 -16.85 -2.35
N CYS A 23 33.81 -16.09 -1.30
CA CYS A 23 33.24 -14.77 -1.10
C CYS A 23 33.95 -13.74 -1.99
N PRO A 24 33.26 -12.69 -2.47
CA PRO A 24 33.92 -11.56 -3.15
C PRO A 24 35.06 -10.87 -2.37
N CYS A 25 35.15 -11.09 -1.06
CA CYS A 25 36.26 -10.60 -0.24
C CYS A 25 37.52 -11.49 -0.32
N GLY A 26 37.47 -12.60 -1.06
CA GLY A 26 38.55 -13.58 -1.20
C GLY A 26 38.52 -14.72 -0.18
N ALA A 27 37.54 -14.75 0.75
CA ALA A 27 37.44 -15.78 1.77
C ALA A 27 36.74 -17.04 1.26
N GLU A 28 37.31 -18.21 1.52
CA GLU A 28 36.74 -19.52 1.18
C GLU A 28 36.07 -20.17 2.39
N PHE A 29 34.79 -20.54 2.28
CA PHE A 29 34.01 -21.06 3.40
C PHE A 29 32.99 -22.13 2.98
N CYS A 30 32.52 -22.91 3.94
CA CYS A 30 31.51 -23.93 3.72
C CYS A 30 30.09 -23.33 3.76
N TYR A 31 29.30 -23.52 2.70
CA TYR A 31 27.92 -23.05 2.64
C TYR A 31 27.01 -23.66 3.71
N VAL A 32 27.25 -24.92 4.08
CA VAL A 32 26.39 -25.64 5.03
C VAL A 32 26.61 -25.11 6.45
N CYS A 33 27.86 -25.10 6.91
CA CYS A 33 28.18 -24.75 8.30
C CYS A 33 28.72 -23.32 8.52
N GLY A 34 29.02 -22.56 7.46
CA GLY A 34 29.51 -21.17 7.56
C GLY A 34 30.96 -21.00 8.06
N LYS A 35 31.71 -22.09 8.26
CA LYS A 35 33.11 -22.07 8.71
C LYS A 35 34.11 -21.95 7.54
N PRO A 36 35.36 -21.50 7.78
CA PRO A 36 36.43 -21.52 6.78
C PRO A 36 36.58 -22.91 6.15
N PHE A 37 36.71 -22.96 4.82
CA PHE A 37 36.69 -24.25 4.12
C PHE A 37 38.00 -25.02 4.32
N PHE A 38 39.13 -24.31 4.32
CA PHE A 38 40.46 -24.84 4.58
C PHE A 38 40.98 -24.31 5.92
N GLY A 39 40.65 -24.99 7.02
CA GLY A 39 41.09 -24.54 8.35
C GLY A 39 40.59 -25.38 9.52
N ASP A 40 39.50 -26.13 9.33
CA ASP A 40 39.01 -27.08 10.33
C ASP A 40 39.43 -28.52 9.93
N ARG A 41 39.61 -29.44 10.89
CA ARG A 41 39.91 -30.88 10.60
C ARG A 41 38.70 -31.64 10.01
N SER A 42 37.76 -30.90 9.43
CA SER A 42 36.43 -31.35 9.03
C SER A 42 36.35 -31.46 7.51
N ASN A 43 35.80 -32.57 7.00
CA ASN A 43 35.60 -32.73 5.55
C ASN A 43 34.35 -31.96 5.09
N HIS A 44 34.53 -30.74 4.60
CA HIS A 44 33.42 -29.86 4.20
C HIS A 44 32.73 -30.26 2.89
N TYR A 45 33.29 -31.21 2.13
CA TYR A 45 32.60 -31.80 0.97
C TYR A 45 31.36 -32.61 1.36
N VAL A 46 31.32 -33.15 2.59
CA VAL A 46 30.19 -33.98 3.11
C VAL A 46 29.57 -33.35 4.37
N CYS A 47 29.59 -32.02 4.44
CA CYS A 47 29.09 -31.30 5.61
C CYS A 47 27.55 -31.42 5.73
N SER A 48 27.06 -31.79 6.91
CA SER A 48 25.63 -31.96 7.23
C SER A 48 25.12 -31.01 8.33
N THR A 49 26.00 -30.22 8.94
CA THR A 49 25.65 -29.28 10.03
C THR A 49 25.13 -27.98 9.46
N ASP A 50 23.85 -27.95 9.09
CA ASP A 50 23.22 -26.79 8.47
C ASP A 50 22.87 -25.71 9.49
N VAL A 51 23.66 -24.64 9.54
CA VAL A 51 23.33 -23.41 10.28
C VAL A 51 22.67 -22.41 9.34
N THR A 52 21.46 -22.70 8.88
CA THR A 52 20.70 -21.71 8.09
C THR A 52 20.27 -20.56 8.98
N VAL A 53 20.62 -19.34 8.58
CA VAL A 53 20.10 -18.13 9.20
C VAL A 53 18.87 -17.68 8.40
N ARG A 54 17.73 -17.52 9.07
CA ARG A 54 16.61 -16.77 8.49
C ARG A 54 17.00 -15.31 8.47
N VAL A 55 17.24 -14.78 7.28
CA VAL A 55 17.45 -13.35 7.07
C VAL A 55 16.12 -12.75 6.70
N ASP A 56 15.65 -11.83 7.54
CA ASP A 56 14.52 -11.00 7.17
C ASP A 56 14.99 -10.00 6.12
N LEU A 57 14.38 -10.05 4.94
CA LEU A 57 14.68 -9.11 3.87
C LEU A 57 14.41 -7.68 4.36
N PHE A 58 15.43 -6.81 4.24
CA PHE A 58 15.41 -5.43 4.71
C PHE A 58 14.29 -4.58 4.08
N ASP A 59 13.81 -4.98 2.90
CA ASP A 59 12.77 -4.25 2.15
C ASP A 59 11.35 -4.43 2.70
N VAL A 60 11.20 -5.27 3.73
CA VAL A 60 9.93 -5.43 4.46
C VAL A 60 10.14 -4.90 5.88
N PRO A 61 9.79 -3.63 6.17
CA PRO A 61 9.92 -3.09 7.51
C PRO A 61 9.06 -3.89 8.48
N LYS A 62 9.68 -4.78 9.26
CA LYS A 62 9.03 -5.59 10.31
C LYS A 62 8.26 -4.73 11.32
N VAL A 63 8.62 -3.46 11.44
CA VAL A 63 8.00 -2.46 12.34
C VAL A 63 6.65 -1.96 11.82
N ALA A 64 6.39 -2.02 10.50
CA ALA A 64 5.13 -1.53 9.90
C ALA A 64 3.97 -2.54 10.06
N PHE A 65 4.27 -3.84 10.10
CA PHE A 65 3.26 -4.90 10.14
C PHE A 65 2.54 -5.06 11.49
N ASN A 66 3.05 -4.45 12.57
CA ASN A 66 2.29 -4.41 13.83
C ASN A 66 1.18 -3.36 13.82
N LYS A 67 1.16 -2.41 12.87
CA LYS A 67 0.17 -1.31 12.82
C LYS A 67 -0.92 -1.50 11.76
N LEU A 68 -0.65 -2.19 10.66
CA LEU A 68 -1.56 -2.33 9.51
C LEU A 68 -1.72 -3.80 9.10
N SER A 69 -2.95 -4.19 8.72
CA SER A 69 -3.19 -5.51 8.12
C SER A 69 -2.68 -5.56 6.67
N LEU A 70 -2.32 -6.75 6.19
CA LEU A 70 -1.90 -6.94 4.78
C LEU A 70 -2.96 -6.42 3.79
N ALA A 71 -4.24 -6.74 4.04
CA ALA A 71 -5.34 -6.25 3.21
C ALA A 71 -5.45 -4.72 3.16
N MET A 72 -5.12 -4.03 4.27
CA MET A 72 -5.07 -2.57 4.32
C MET A 72 -3.92 -2.02 3.47
N PHE A 73 -2.76 -2.65 3.57
CA PHE A 73 -1.58 -2.28 2.80
C PHE A 73 -1.83 -2.46 1.28
N GLU A 74 -2.34 -3.62 0.87
CA GLU A 74 -2.66 -3.93 -0.53
C GLU A 74 -3.69 -2.95 -1.12
N GLU A 75 -4.72 -2.57 -0.36
CA GLU A 75 -5.70 -1.58 -0.79
C GLU A 75 -5.05 -0.20 -1.00
N CYS A 76 -4.15 0.23 -0.12
CA CYS A 76 -3.43 1.50 -0.28
C CYS A 76 -2.53 1.48 -1.52
N VAL A 77 -1.79 0.38 -1.74
CA VAL A 77 -0.95 0.20 -2.94
C VAL A 77 -1.80 0.29 -4.21
N ARG A 78 -2.95 -0.40 -4.24
CA ARG A 78 -3.87 -0.34 -5.38
C ARG A 78 -4.34 1.09 -5.68
N LEU A 79 -4.67 1.86 -4.65
CA LEU A 79 -5.11 3.26 -4.80
C LEU A 79 -3.98 4.18 -5.27
N ARG A 80 -2.72 3.92 -4.89
CA ARG A 80 -1.55 4.63 -5.42
C ARG A 80 -1.31 4.29 -6.89
N GLN A 81 -1.30 3.01 -7.23
CA GLN A 81 -1.10 2.52 -8.60
C GLN A 81 -2.17 3.05 -9.56
N ALA A 82 -3.41 3.19 -9.08
CA ALA A 82 -4.49 3.78 -9.86
C ALA A 82 -4.22 5.22 -10.32
N ARG A 83 -3.36 5.96 -9.60
CA ARG A 83 -2.96 7.34 -9.90
C ARG A 83 -1.62 7.42 -10.66
N GLU A 84 -1.01 6.30 -11.01
CA GLU A 84 0.23 6.29 -11.78
C GLU A 84 0.01 6.71 -13.23
N GLY A 85 1.07 7.23 -13.86
CA GLY A 85 1.00 7.84 -15.19
C GLY A 85 0.42 6.92 -16.27
N HIS A 86 0.69 5.61 -16.22
CA HIS A 86 0.15 4.65 -17.18
C HIS A 86 -1.38 4.50 -17.07
N GLN A 87 -1.90 4.33 -15.85
CA GLN A 87 -3.34 4.17 -15.62
C GLN A 87 -4.10 5.46 -15.94
N LEU A 88 -3.55 6.61 -15.54
CA LEU A 88 -4.13 7.91 -15.87
C LEU A 88 -4.12 8.20 -17.37
N HIS A 89 -3.09 7.77 -18.09
CA HIS A 89 -3.03 7.92 -19.54
C HIS A 89 -4.16 7.15 -20.24
N ILE A 90 -4.41 5.90 -19.83
CA ILE A 90 -5.50 5.08 -20.36
C ILE A 90 -6.85 5.76 -20.09
N LEU A 91 -7.08 6.17 -18.85
CA LEU A 91 -8.32 6.86 -18.46
C LEU A 91 -8.50 8.16 -19.26
N ARG A 92 -7.45 8.97 -19.41
CA ARG A 92 -7.47 10.20 -20.21
C ARG A 92 -7.90 9.92 -21.64
N LYS A 93 -7.28 8.93 -22.30
CA LYS A 93 -7.59 8.54 -23.69
C LYS A 93 -9.06 8.17 -23.87
N HIS A 94 -9.62 7.43 -22.91
CA HIS A 94 -11.03 7.05 -22.91
C HIS A 94 -11.96 8.26 -22.73
N LEU A 95 -11.68 9.10 -21.74
CA LEU A 95 -12.47 10.30 -21.46
C LEU A 95 -12.44 11.29 -22.63
N THR A 96 -11.29 11.51 -23.27
CA THR A 96 -11.17 12.41 -24.43
C THR A 96 -12.11 12.01 -25.57
N ARG A 97 -12.30 10.71 -25.82
CA ARG A 97 -13.23 10.23 -26.85
C ARG A 97 -14.68 10.49 -26.45
N ILE A 98 -15.07 10.12 -25.23
CA ILE A 98 -16.45 10.24 -24.75
C ILE A 98 -16.87 11.71 -24.62
N LEU A 99 -15.93 12.59 -24.24
CA LEU A 99 -16.16 14.02 -24.06
C LEU A 99 -15.94 14.84 -25.34
N HIS A 100 -15.81 14.21 -26.51
CA HIS A 100 -15.63 14.88 -27.80
C HIS A 100 -14.46 15.87 -27.81
N HIS A 101 -13.29 15.46 -27.30
CA HIS A 101 -12.06 16.27 -27.24
C HIS A 101 -12.16 17.55 -26.39
N ASP A 102 -13.11 17.61 -25.46
CA ASP A 102 -13.14 18.65 -24.41
C ASP A 102 -12.04 18.38 -23.36
N TYR A 103 -10.83 18.87 -23.64
CA TYR A 103 -9.65 18.60 -22.81
C TYR A 103 -9.74 19.21 -21.41
N ASP A 104 -10.45 20.33 -21.25
CA ASP A 104 -10.64 20.99 -19.95
C ASP A 104 -11.50 20.11 -19.04
N GLU A 105 -12.60 19.59 -19.56
CA GLU A 105 -13.49 18.75 -18.78
C GLU A 105 -12.85 17.38 -18.48
N VAL A 106 -12.06 16.83 -19.42
CA VAL A 106 -11.23 15.64 -19.18
C VAL A 106 -10.26 15.89 -18.02
N TYR A 107 -9.55 17.01 -18.04
CA TYR A 107 -8.58 17.35 -17.00
C TYR A 107 -9.24 17.48 -15.62
N ARG A 108 -10.39 18.15 -15.54
CA ARG A 108 -11.16 18.28 -14.30
C ARG A 108 -11.59 16.91 -13.75
N ILE A 109 -12.07 16.00 -14.60
CA ILE A 109 -12.45 14.65 -14.18
C ILE A 109 -11.23 13.86 -13.68
N LEU A 110 -10.08 13.97 -14.35
CA LEU A 110 -8.84 13.31 -13.92
C LEU A 110 -8.36 13.83 -12.56
N GLN A 111 -8.39 15.15 -12.36
CA GLN A 111 -8.05 15.75 -11.07
C GLN A 111 -9.00 15.27 -9.96
N LEU A 112 -10.31 15.26 -10.22
CA LEU A 112 -11.30 14.76 -9.28
C LEU A 112 -11.07 13.27 -8.96
N TYR A 113 -10.74 12.47 -9.96
CA TYR A 113 -10.39 11.06 -9.79
C TYR A 113 -9.17 10.87 -8.88
N CYS A 114 -8.08 11.60 -9.14
CA CYS A 114 -6.89 11.55 -8.30
C CYS A 114 -7.19 11.96 -6.85
N ALA A 115 -7.87 13.09 -6.65
CA ALA A 115 -8.23 13.59 -5.33
C ALA A 115 -9.12 12.61 -4.56
N ALA A 116 -10.03 11.92 -5.26
CA ALA A 116 -10.87 10.89 -4.66
C ALA A 116 -10.08 9.63 -4.29
N CYS A 117 -9.16 9.18 -5.14
CA CYS A 117 -8.28 8.05 -4.83
C CYS A 117 -7.36 8.35 -3.63
N GLU A 118 -6.80 9.56 -3.54
CA GLU A 118 -6.02 10.01 -2.38
C GLU A 118 -6.87 10.07 -1.11
N SER A 119 -8.07 10.63 -1.21
CA SER A 119 -9.02 10.70 -0.09
C SER A 119 -9.47 9.32 0.38
N LEU A 120 -9.65 8.36 -0.53
CA LEU A 120 -9.93 6.97 -0.20
C LEU A 120 -8.75 6.32 0.52
N GLU A 121 -7.52 6.56 0.06
CA GLU A 121 -6.32 6.00 0.68
C GLU A 121 -6.17 6.49 2.12
N LEU A 122 -6.17 7.81 2.28
CA LEU A 122 -6.05 8.46 3.60
C LEU A 122 -7.22 8.11 4.51
N GLY A 123 -8.44 8.08 3.99
CA GLY A 123 -9.64 7.81 4.78
C GLY A 123 -9.76 6.36 5.25
N VAL A 124 -9.40 5.39 4.40
CA VAL A 124 -9.43 3.97 4.76
C VAL A 124 -8.32 3.64 5.77
N LEU A 125 -7.13 4.20 5.57
CA LEU A 125 -6.02 4.13 6.53
C LEU A 125 -6.39 4.79 7.87
N GLY A 126 -6.89 6.03 7.81
CA GLY A 126 -7.31 6.80 8.98
C GLY A 126 -8.40 6.10 9.77
N SER A 127 -9.43 5.55 9.10
CA SER A 127 -10.49 4.79 9.75
C SER A 127 -9.99 3.52 10.44
N HIS A 128 -8.97 2.86 9.87
CA HIS A 128 -8.35 1.68 10.47
C HIS A 128 -7.57 2.04 11.74
N LEU A 129 -6.73 3.08 11.67
CA LEU A 129 -5.96 3.57 12.81
C LEU A 129 -6.86 4.13 13.92
N PHE A 130 -7.89 4.89 13.54
CA PHE A 130 -8.87 5.45 14.45
C PHE A 130 -9.61 4.35 15.24
N ARG A 131 -10.16 3.33 14.54
CA ARG A 131 -10.81 2.19 15.21
C ARG A 131 -9.90 1.46 16.19
N ARG A 132 -8.59 1.44 15.95
CA ARG A 132 -7.62 0.83 16.86
C ARG A 132 -7.38 1.69 18.09
N GLN A 133 -7.24 3.00 17.93
CA GLN A 133 -7.09 3.94 19.05
C GLN A 133 -8.31 3.91 19.98
N MET A 134 -9.52 3.83 19.41
CA MET A 134 -10.77 3.80 20.19
C MET A 134 -10.93 2.57 21.10
N ARG A 135 -10.17 1.48 20.90
CA ARG A 135 -10.22 0.29 21.78
C ARG A 135 -9.73 0.56 23.20
N HIS A 136 -9.01 1.66 23.40
CA HIS A 136 -8.37 2.01 24.67
C HIS A 136 -9.01 3.23 25.35
N VAL A 137 -10.14 3.73 24.81
CA VAL A 137 -10.85 4.89 25.37
C VAL A 137 -11.94 4.41 26.33
N GLU A 138 -11.88 4.85 27.58
CA GLU A 138 -12.85 4.48 28.62
C GLU A 138 -14.04 5.47 28.72
N ASP A 139 -13.90 6.70 28.18
CA ASP A 139 -14.97 7.70 28.20
C ASP A 139 -16.08 7.39 27.16
N ASN A 140 -17.25 7.02 27.65
CA ASN A 140 -18.42 6.69 26.85
C ASN A 140 -18.93 7.85 25.97
N ASN A 141 -18.80 9.10 26.42
CA ASN A 141 -19.27 10.25 25.63
C ASN A 141 -18.37 10.50 24.42
N THR A 142 -17.05 10.43 24.63
CA THR A 142 -16.06 10.48 23.54
C THR A 142 -16.21 9.29 22.61
N LEU A 143 -16.43 8.08 23.12
CA LEU A 143 -16.67 6.88 22.31
C LEU A 143 -17.90 7.01 21.42
N MET A 144 -19.01 7.55 21.94
CA MET A 144 -20.24 7.77 21.16
C MET A 144 -20.01 8.79 20.05
N LYS A 145 -19.42 9.95 20.35
CA LYS A 145 -19.10 10.99 19.35
C LYS A 145 -18.17 10.46 18.25
N ALA A 146 -17.12 9.74 18.64
CA ALA A 146 -16.18 9.10 17.74
C ALA A 146 -16.83 8.04 16.84
N THR A 147 -17.74 7.24 17.39
CA THR A 147 -18.45 6.20 16.63
C THR A 147 -19.36 6.79 15.55
N VAL A 148 -20.07 7.88 15.88
CA VAL A 148 -20.93 8.60 14.91
C VAL A 148 -20.09 9.15 13.76
N VAL A 149 -19.00 9.85 14.07
CA VAL A 149 -18.10 10.41 13.06
C VAL A 149 -17.45 9.31 12.21
N SER A 150 -16.96 8.23 12.84
CA SER A 150 -16.35 7.11 12.12
C SER A 150 -17.35 6.39 11.19
N SER A 151 -18.61 6.30 11.59
CA SER A 151 -19.67 5.69 10.76
C SER A 151 -20.00 6.56 9.56
N SER A 152 -20.13 7.88 9.78
CA SER A 152 -20.33 8.89 8.73
C SER A 152 -19.19 8.83 7.69
N ILE A 153 -17.93 8.90 8.15
CA ILE A 153 -16.75 8.81 7.31
C ILE A 153 -16.73 7.49 6.52
N SER A 154 -17.01 6.35 7.19
CA SER A 154 -17.03 5.04 6.52
C SER A 154 -18.07 4.99 5.40
N GLY A 155 -19.26 5.56 5.62
CA GLY A 155 -20.32 5.65 4.61
C GLY A 155 -19.92 6.51 3.40
N LEU A 156 -19.30 7.65 3.65
CA LEU A 156 -18.80 8.55 2.60
C LEU A 156 -17.68 7.92 1.78
N LEU A 157 -16.74 7.23 2.43
CA LEU A 157 -15.68 6.47 1.75
C LEU A 157 -16.23 5.35 0.87
N LEU A 158 -17.27 4.65 1.33
CA LEU A 158 -17.92 3.62 0.52
C LEU A 158 -18.56 4.21 -0.74
N ARG A 159 -19.27 5.35 -0.61
CA ARG A 159 -19.86 6.08 -1.74
C ARG A 159 -18.80 6.60 -2.71
N LEU A 160 -17.71 7.17 -2.19
CA LEU A 160 -16.61 7.67 -3.01
C LEU A 160 -15.95 6.53 -3.80
N ARG A 161 -15.73 5.38 -3.16
CA ARG A 161 -15.22 4.16 -3.82
C ARG A 161 -16.17 3.69 -4.93
N PHE A 162 -17.48 3.76 -4.70
CA PHE A 162 -18.46 3.45 -5.73
C PHE A 162 -18.32 4.38 -6.94
N PHE A 163 -18.25 5.70 -6.73
CA PHE A 163 -18.12 6.65 -7.84
C PHE A 163 -16.82 6.49 -8.62
N VAL A 164 -15.69 6.26 -7.93
CA VAL A 164 -14.39 5.97 -8.58
C VAL A 164 -14.50 4.74 -9.48
N ARG A 165 -15.10 3.64 -8.98
CA ARG A 165 -15.29 2.41 -9.77
C ARG A 165 -16.26 2.60 -10.93
N ASP A 166 -17.35 3.33 -10.71
CA ASP A 166 -18.34 3.60 -11.76
C ASP A 166 -17.76 4.50 -12.86
N LEU A 167 -16.89 5.46 -12.51
CA LEU A 167 -16.19 6.30 -13.48
C LEU A 167 -15.27 5.46 -14.37
N LEU A 168 -14.45 4.60 -13.75
CA LEU A 168 -13.57 3.69 -14.50
C LEU A 168 -14.36 2.80 -15.44
N ARG A 169 -15.45 2.17 -14.95
CA ARG A 169 -16.33 1.32 -15.76
C ARG A 169 -16.94 2.11 -16.93
N LYS A 170 -17.54 3.27 -16.67
CA LYS A 170 -18.15 4.11 -17.72
C LYS A 170 -17.13 4.60 -18.75
N SER A 171 -15.90 4.90 -18.33
CA SER A 171 -14.84 5.30 -19.26
C SER A 171 -14.48 4.20 -20.26
N GLN A 172 -14.58 2.93 -19.87
CA GLN A 172 -14.25 1.79 -20.75
C GLN A 172 -15.37 1.47 -21.74
N VAL A 173 -16.60 1.92 -21.47
CA VAL A 173 -17.77 1.66 -22.33
C VAL A 173 -17.90 2.74 -23.40
N THR A 174 -17.76 2.34 -24.67
CA THR A 174 -17.78 3.25 -25.82
C THR A 174 -19.13 3.93 -26.07
N SER A 175 -20.23 3.35 -25.59
CA SER A 175 -21.59 3.91 -25.69
C SER A 175 -21.97 4.85 -24.54
N THR A 176 -21.05 5.09 -23.59
CA THR A 176 -21.29 6.02 -22.48
C THR A 176 -21.56 7.42 -23.02
N LYS A 177 -22.69 8.02 -22.60
CA LYS A 177 -23.05 9.37 -22.98
C LYS A 177 -22.25 10.39 -22.17
N ARG A 178 -21.88 11.52 -22.78
CA ARG A 178 -21.27 12.69 -22.12
C ARG A 178 -22.03 13.10 -20.86
N THR A 179 -23.36 13.23 -20.93
CA THR A 179 -24.20 13.65 -19.80
C THR A 179 -24.04 12.75 -18.57
N ALA A 180 -23.92 11.44 -18.78
CA ALA A 180 -23.74 10.48 -17.69
C ALA A 180 -22.40 10.66 -16.96
N LEU A 181 -21.33 11.03 -17.67
CA LEU A 181 -20.04 11.35 -17.04
C LEU A 181 -20.09 12.68 -16.27
N ILE A 182 -20.78 13.69 -16.80
CA ILE A 182 -20.93 14.98 -16.12
C ILE A 182 -21.75 14.83 -14.84
N GLU A 183 -22.87 14.10 -14.89
CA GLU A 183 -23.67 13.81 -13.69
C GLU A 183 -22.88 13.03 -12.65
N LEU A 184 -22.11 12.03 -13.09
CA LEU A 184 -21.26 11.25 -12.20
C LEU A 184 -20.17 12.12 -11.54
N LYS A 185 -19.51 12.98 -12.33
CA LYS A 185 -18.54 13.97 -11.84
C LYS A 185 -19.16 14.82 -10.74
N LEU A 186 -20.33 15.43 -10.97
CA LEU A 186 -20.98 16.31 -10.00
C LEU A 186 -21.32 15.59 -8.68
N ARG A 187 -21.82 14.35 -8.76
CA ARG A 187 -22.13 13.53 -7.57
C ARG A 187 -20.86 13.16 -6.80
N MET A 188 -19.80 12.78 -7.52
CA MET A 188 -18.51 12.46 -6.94
C MET A 188 -17.87 13.66 -6.25
N GLU A 189 -17.94 14.84 -6.87
CA GLU A 189 -17.51 16.11 -6.29
C GLU A 189 -18.27 16.44 -4.99
N SER A 190 -19.60 16.29 -4.98
CA SER A 190 -20.41 16.54 -3.78
C SER A 190 -20.01 15.60 -2.65
N CYS A 191 -19.89 14.29 -2.95
CA CYS A 191 -19.49 13.29 -1.96
C CYS A 191 -18.08 13.54 -1.41
N LEU A 192 -17.15 13.98 -2.25
CA LEU A 192 -15.80 14.33 -1.83
C LEU A 192 -15.80 15.55 -0.90
N ARG A 193 -16.59 16.59 -1.23
CA ARG A 193 -16.75 17.77 -0.37
C ARG A 193 -17.33 17.41 0.99
N GLU A 194 -18.38 16.59 1.03
CA GLU A 194 -18.98 16.08 2.27
C GLU A 194 -17.96 15.28 3.10
N TYR A 195 -17.19 14.40 2.45
CA TYR A 195 -16.12 13.64 3.12
C TYR A 195 -15.07 14.56 3.75
N LEU A 196 -14.55 15.54 3.02
CA LEU A 196 -13.53 16.46 3.53
C LEU A 196 -14.05 17.27 4.72
N LEU A 197 -15.32 17.70 4.68
CA LEU A 197 -15.95 18.39 5.79
C LEU A 197 -16.05 17.49 7.04
N GLU A 198 -16.53 16.26 6.89
CA GLU A 198 -16.65 15.31 8.01
C GLU A 198 -15.28 14.89 8.55
N ALA A 199 -14.29 14.66 7.69
CA ALA A 199 -12.92 14.38 8.08
C ALA A 199 -12.30 15.53 8.88
N SER A 200 -12.58 16.79 8.51
CA SER A 200 -12.14 17.97 9.26
C SER A 200 -12.75 18.08 10.66
N LYS A 201 -13.99 17.60 10.85
CA LYS A 201 -14.63 17.51 12.17
C LYS A 201 -13.96 16.42 13.00
N GLY A 202 -13.65 15.28 12.38
CA GLY A 202 -12.92 14.18 12.99
C GLY A 202 -11.55 14.60 13.53
N ALA A 203 -10.78 15.37 12.76
CA ALA A 203 -9.46 15.86 13.16
C ALA A 203 -9.46 16.74 14.43
N LYS A 204 -10.61 17.31 14.82
CA LYS A 204 -10.77 18.11 16.04
C LYS A 204 -11.07 17.27 17.29
N ILE A 205 -11.20 15.95 17.16
CA ILE A 205 -11.38 15.05 18.29
C ILE A 205 -10.00 14.85 18.96
N PRO A 206 -9.83 15.16 20.26
CA PRO A 206 -8.53 15.22 20.97
C PRO A 206 -7.67 13.95 20.93
N VAL A 207 -8.24 12.82 20.51
CA VAL A 207 -7.57 11.51 20.38
C VAL A 207 -6.60 11.46 19.18
N LEU A 208 -6.66 12.43 18.26
CA LEU A 208 -5.82 12.48 17.04
C LEU A 208 -4.57 13.38 17.15
N THR A 209 -4.39 14.10 18.27
CA THR A 209 -3.25 15.03 18.48
C THR A 209 -2.11 14.46 19.31
N THR A 210 -2.20 13.19 19.75
CA THR A 210 -1.18 12.53 20.57
C THR A 210 -0.67 11.26 19.91
N VAL A 211 -0.06 11.40 18.72
CA VAL A 211 0.96 10.48 18.19
C VAL A 211 2.02 11.30 17.48
#